data_AF-G4NJ64-F1
#
_entry.id   AF-G4NJ64-F1
#
_cell.length_a   1.000
_cell.length_b   1.000
_cell.length_c   1.000
_cell.angle_alpha   90.00
_cell.angle_beta   90.00
_cell.angle_gamma   90.00
#
_symmetry.space_group_name_H-M   'P 1'
#
loop_
_entity.id
_entity.type
_entity.pdbx_description
1 polymer ?
#
loop_
_entity_poly.entity_id
_entity_poly.type
_entity_poly.pdbx_seq_one_letter_code
_entity_poly.pdbx_strand_id
1 'polypeptide(L)'
;MAPINCSPLTGTARRSAARFLQPQSACRAQPIIAPRPRAQPRRPVSSTSRRAYKQPADNPDFHSILDNPPELVRSGRKHGPGLIILAIIPLTAFGLGTWQVYRLQWKTDLLAKCEDRLVRPPLPLPPRVDPAAVEDFDYRRVYVTGHFRHDQEMLIGPRMRDGEQGYMVVTPLQPITAEQSEAPTASGGDGTSTGSSLWQRVSGFFWGSSDNGGKDTAISAPQVAEPPPPAVLVNRGWVSKKLGDQKDRPESLPEGPVTVEGMIRKPWKKNMFTPDNRPDIGEFYFPDVEQMASLTGSQPIWIESTMEPGLLEVLEMQRKGIPIGRAAEVNLRNNHAQYIFTWYALAAATSIMFYLVVKKPSKDVTRRVRKNYSW
;
A
#
# COMPACT_ATOMS: atom_id res chain seq x y z
N MET A 1 -36.59 68.44 -5.30
CA MET A 1 -35.97 68.44 -6.64
C MET A 1 -34.94 67.32 -6.67
N ALA A 2 -35.02 66.45 -7.68
CA ALA A 2 -34.25 65.21 -7.92
C ALA A 2 -34.53 64.01 -6.99
N PRO A 3 -35.47 63.12 -7.37
CA PRO A 3 -35.65 61.79 -6.77
C PRO A 3 -34.99 60.66 -7.57
N ILE A 4 -34.64 59.60 -6.83
CA ILE A 4 -34.83 58.16 -7.10
C ILE A 4 -35.14 57.80 -8.56
N ASN A 5 -34.26 56.98 -9.17
CA ASN A 5 -34.51 56.36 -10.46
C ASN A 5 -34.54 54.82 -10.30
N CYS A 6 -35.73 54.26 -10.41
CA CYS A 6 -36.03 52.84 -10.58
C CYS A 6 -36.55 52.61 -12.02
N SER A 7 -36.10 51.51 -12.64
CA SER A 7 -36.75 50.77 -13.75
C SER A 7 -36.70 51.44 -15.16
N PRO A 8 -36.70 50.66 -16.29
CA PRO A 8 -37.56 49.50 -16.49
C PRO A 8 -36.99 48.25 -17.18
N LEU A 9 -37.68 47.13 -16.90
CA LEU A 9 -37.75 45.94 -17.74
C LEU A 9 -38.45 46.27 -19.06
N THR A 10 -37.89 45.82 -20.18
CA THR A 10 -38.64 45.35 -21.36
C THR A 10 -37.69 44.54 -22.23
N GLY A 11 -38.15 43.37 -22.63
CA GLY A 11 -37.36 42.40 -23.37
C GLY A 11 -37.23 42.75 -24.85
N THR A 12 -36.20 42.20 -25.49
CA THR A 12 -36.27 41.72 -26.87
C THR A 12 -34.97 40.99 -27.25
N ALA A 13 -35.13 40.02 -28.15
CA ALA A 13 -34.13 39.40 -29.01
C ALA A 13 -33.22 38.31 -28.41
N ARG A 14 -33.73 37.08 -28.54
CA ARG A 14 -32.97 35.91 -29.02
C ARG A 14 -31.80 36.34 -29.92
N ARG A 15 -30.57 36.02 -29.54
CA ARG A 15 -29.48 35.83 -30.51
C ARG A 15 -28.86 34.45 -30.31
N SER A 16 -29.33 33.58 -31.19
CA SER A 16 -28.70 32.32 -31.54
C SER A 16 -27.29 32.62 -32.06
N ALA A 17 -26.26 32.23 -31.30
CA ALA A 17 -24.90 32.18 -31.81
C ALA A 17 -24.71 30.81 -32.47
N ALA A 18 -25.28 30.67 -33.67
CA ALA A 18 -24.88 29.65 -34.61
C ALA A 18 -23.41 29.90 -34.97
N ARG A 19 -22.50 29.17 -34.32
CA ARG A 19 -21.09 29.13 -34.73
C ARG A 19 -21.04 28.28 -35.99
N PHE A 20 -21.06 29.01 -37.11
CA PHE A 20 -20.90 28.54 -38.47
C PHE A 20 -19.84 27.43 -38.57
N LEU A 21 -20.30 26.27 -39.01
CA LEU A 21 -19.47 25.29 -39.70
C LEU A 21 -18.92 25.99 -40.95
N GLN A 22 -17.61 26.22 -40.99
CA GLN A 22 -16.92 26.54 -42.23
C GLN A 22 -17.13 25.38 -43.22
N PRO A 23 -17.63 25.64 -44.44
CA PRO A 23 -17.60 24.64 -45.49
C PRO A 23 -16.15 24.48 -45.92
N GLN A 24 -15.57 23.30 -45.68
CA GLN A 24 -14.33 22.93 -46.35
C GLN A 24 -14.58 23.00 -47.84
N SER A 25 -13.80 23.85 -48.50
CA SER A 25 -13.83 24.10 -49.93
C SER A 25 -13.66 22.78 -50.67
N ALA A 26 -14.72 22.32 -51.33
CA ALA A 26 -14.65 21.25 -52.30
C ALA A 26 -13.76 21.73 -53.46
N CYS A 27 -12.52 21.22 -53.50
CA CYS A 27 -11.66 21.34 -54.66
C CYS A 27 -12.36 20.67 -55.85
N ARG A 28 -12.90 21.51 -56.74
CA ARG A 28 -13.48 21.11 -58.02
C ARG A 28 -12.34 20.55 -58.88
N ALA A 29 -12.21 19.23 -58.92
CA ALA A 29 -11.33 18.55 -59.85
C ALA A 29 -11.73 18.92 -61.29
N GLN A 30 -10.81 19.56 -62.02
CA GLN A 30 -10.94 19.82 -63.44
C GLN A 30 -10.89 18.47 -64.19
N PRO A 31 -11.66 18.30 -65.29
CA PRO A 31 -11.56 17.10 -66.10
C PRO A 31 -10.20 17.09 -66.79
N ILE A 32 -9.36 16.13 -66.40
CA ILE A 32 -8.09 15.83 -67.07
C ILE A 32 -8.44 15.31 -68.47
N ILE A 33 -8.23 16.16 -69.48
CA ILE A 33 -8.26 15.78 -70.89
C ILE A 33 -7.04 14.86 -71.10
N ALA A 34 -7.31 13.56 -71.23
CA ALA A 34 -6.29 12.58 -71.53
C ALA A 34 -5.68 12.84 -72.94
N PRO A 35 -4.35 12.75 -73.11
CA PRO A 35 -3.73 12.83 -74.42
C PRO A 35 -4.15 11.65 -75.31
N ARG A 36 -4.45 11.95 -76.58
CA ARG A 36 -4.77 10.94 -77.60
C ARG A 36 -3.68 9.86 -77.64
N PRO A 37 -4.01 8.56 -77.57
CA PRO A 37 -3.03 7.50 -77.72
C PRO A 37 -2.51 7.49 -79.16
N ARG A 38 -1.18 7.55 -79.26
CA ARG A 38 -0.42 7.33 -80.49
C ARG A 38 -0.82 5.98 -81.09
N ALA A 39 -1.16 5.96 -82.38
CA ALA A 39 -1.50 4.75 -83.12
C ALA A 39 -0.37 3.71 -82.98
N GLN A 40 -0.67 2.57 -82.35
CA GLN A 40 0.24 1.43 -82.29
C GLN A 40 0.25 0.71 -83.65
N PRO A 41 1.40 0.25 -84.14
CA PRO A 41 1.47 -0.53 -85.37
C PRO A 41 0.63 -1.81 -85.22
N ARG A 42 -0.15 -2.11 -86.27
CA ARG A 42 -0.95 -3.34 -86.36
C ARG A 42 -0.05 -4.55 -86.14
N ARG A 43 -0.25 -5.26 -85.03
CA ARG A 43 0.34 -6.59 -84.81
C ARG A 43 -0.20 -7.53 -85.91
N PRO A 44 0.63 -8.34 -86.57
CA PRO A 44 0.13 -9.36 -87.48
C PRO A 44 -0.77 -10.31 -86.68
N VAL A 45 -1.96 -10.56 -87.22
CA VAL A 45 -2.89 -11.56 -86.70
C VAL A 45 -2.21 -12.91 -86.83
N SER A 46 -1.58 -13.37 -85.75
CA SER A 46 -1.16 -14.76 -85.64
C SER A 46 -2.42 -15.60 -85.71
N SER A 47 -2.54 -16.41 -86.76
CA SER A 47 -3.55 -17.44 -86.87
C SER A 47 -3.37 -18.40 -85.69
N THR A 48 -4.15 -18.21 -84.63
CA THR A 48 -4.38 -19.28 -83.67
C THR A 48 -5.04 -20.40 -84.44
N SER A 49 -4.30 -21.50 -84.68
CA SER A 49 -4.95 -22.73 -85.12
C SER A 49 -6.07 -22.99 -84.11
N ARG A 50 -7.30 -23.24 -84.58
CA ARG A 50 -8.36 -23.75 -83.72
C ARG A 50 -7.87 -25.07 -83.15
N ARG A 51 -7.22 -25.03 -81.98
CA ARG A 51 -6.96 -26.22 -81.20
C ARG A 51 -8.36 -26.64 -80.77
N ALA A 52 -8.89 -27.67 -81.43
CA ALA A 52 -10.11 -28.30 -81.00
C ALA A 52 -9.88 -28.72 -79.55
N TYR A 53 -10.43 -27.94 -78.60
CA TYR A 53 -10.58 -28.41 -77.24
C TYR A 53 -11.56 -29.57 -77.35
N LYS A 54 -11.05 -30.80 -77.45
CA LYS A 54 -11.84 -31.99 -77.13
C LYS A 54 -12.43 -31.69 -75.76
N GLN A 55 -13.76 -31.62 -75.69
CA GLN A 55 -14.38 -31.55 -74.38
C GLN A 55 -13.91 -32.81 -73.65
N PRO A 56 -13.56 -32.75 -72.35
CA PRO A 56 -13.21 -33.95 -71.62
C PRO A 56 -14.31 -35.03 -71.72
N ALA A 57 -15.57 -34.61 -71.94
CA ALA A 57 -16.71 -35.47 -72.24
C ALA A 57 -16.62 -36.28 -73.55
N ASP A 58 -15.70 -35.95 -74.48
CA ASP A 58 -15.51 -36.64 -75.76
C ASP A 58 -14.50 -37.80 -75.67
N ASN A 59 -13.91 -38.06 -74.49
CA ASN A 59 -13.04 -39.20 -74.26
C ASN A 59 -13.86 -40.40 -73.74
N PRO A 60 -13.82 -41.58 -74.38
CA PRO A 60 -14.57 -42.76 -73.91
C PRO A 60 -14.22 -43.21 -72.47
N ASP A 61 -13.04 -42.82 -71.94
CA ASP A 61 -12.62 -43.11 -70.56
C ASP A 61 -12.92 -41.98 -69.56
N PHE A 62 -13.63 -40.92 -69.97
CA PHE A 62 -13.99 -39.83 -69.07
C PHE A 62 -15.20 -40.20 -68.21
N HIS A 63 -14.97 -40.40 -66.92
CA HIS A 63 -16.03 -40.55 -65.93
C HIS A 63 -16.40 -39.20 -65.33
N SER A 64 -17.69 -38.83 -65.43
CA SER A 64 -18.18 -37.56 -64.89
C SER A 64 -18.09 -37.53 -63.37
N ILE A 65 -17.81 -36.35 -62.81
CA ILE A 65 -17.91 -36.08 -61.36
C ILE A 65 -19.31 -36.46 -60.83
N LEU A 66 -20.32 -36.44 -61.70
CA LEU A 66 -21.70 -36.80 -61.35
C LEU A 66 -21.93 -38.31 -61.23
N ASP A 67 -21.12 -39.12 -61.90
CA ASP A 67 -21.27 -40.58 -62.00
C ASP A 67 -20.51 -41.32 -60.90
N ASN A 68 -19.56 -40.67 -60.24
CA ASN A 68 -18.83 -41.27 -59.13
C ASN A 68 -19.77 -41.50 -57.91
N PRO A 69 -19.81 -42.72 -57.35
CA PRO A 69 -20.62 -43.00 -56.18
C PRO A 69 -20.16 -42.12 -55.00
N PRO A 70 -21.09 -41.46 -54.28
CA PRO A 70 -20.71 -40.59 -53.18
C PRO A 70 -20.06 -41.40 -52.05
N GLU A 71 -18.81 -41.10 -51.72
CA GLU A 71 -18.11 -41.72 -50.59
C GLU A 71 -18.44 -40.96 -49.30
N LEU A 72 -18.80 -41.68 -48.25
CA LEU A 72 -19.07 -41.11 -46.93
C LEU A 72 -17.75 -40.93 -46.18
N VAL A 73 -17.15 -39.75 -46.29
CA VAL A 73 -15.94 -39.41 -45.52
C VAL A 73 -16.36 -38.93 -44.13
N ARG A 74 -16.10 -39.73 -43.09
CA ARG A 74 -16.20 -39.26 -41.71
C ARG A 74 -15.04 -38.30 -41.44
N SER A 75 -15.33 -37.01 -41.20
CA SER A 75 -14.29 -36.13 -40.67
C SER A 75 -14.02 -36.51 -39.22
N GLY A 76 -12.88 -37.19 -38.96
CA GLY A 76 -12.46 -37.52 -37.59
C GLY A 76 -12.32 -36.25 -36.74
N ARG A 77 -12.64 -36.36 -35.43
CA ARG A 77 -12.47 -35.26 -34.47
C ARG A 77 -11.01 -34.81 -34.44
N LYS A 78 -10.71 -33.64 -34.96
CA LYS A 78 -9.45 -32.95 -34.67
C LYS A 78 -9.70 -32.04 -33.49
N HIS A 79 -9.18 -32.39 -32.31
CA HIS A 79 -9.14 -31.46 -31.18
C HIS A 79 -8.29 -30.27 -31.60
N GLY A 80 -8.95 -29.16 -31.92
CA GLY A 80 -8.25 -27.93 -32.31
C GLY A 80 -7.52 -27.29 -31.14
N PRO A 81 -6.59 -26.36 -31.41
CA PRO A 81 -5.85 -25.63 -30.37
C PRO A 81 -6.78 -24.90 -29.38
N GLY A 82 -8.00 -24.56 -29.79
CA GLY A 82 -9.01 -23.95 -28.91
C GLY A 82 -9.41 -24.82 -27.70
N LEU A 83 -9.36 -26.16 -27.81
CA LEU A 83 -9.68 -27.05 -26.69
C LEU A 83 -8.57 -27.03 -25.63
N ILE A 84 -7.32 -26.88 -26.05
CA ILE A 84 -6.15 -26.77 -25.17
C ILE A 84 -6.21 -25.44 -24.40
N ILE A 85 -6.51 -24.33 -25.10
CA ILE A 85 -6.68 -23.01 -24.45
C ILE A 85 -7.81 -23.08 -23.42
N LEU A 86 -8.93 -23.72 -23.75
CA LEU A 86 -10.06 -23.88 -22.83
C LEU A 86 -9.70 -24.72 -21.59
N ALA A 87 -8.80 -25.70 -21.73
CA ALA A 87 -8.32 -26.53 -20.62
C ALA A 87 -7.32 -25.79 -19.70
N ILE A 88 -6.55 -24.83 -20.24
CA ILE A 88 -5.55 -24.09 -19.46
C ILE A 88 -6.22 -23.11 -18.48
N ILE A 89 -7.32 -22.47 -18.87
CA ILE A 89 -8.02 -21.47 -18.05
C ILE A 89 -8.43 -21.99 -16.65
N PRO A 90 -9.09 -23.15 -16.49
CA PRO A 90 -9.42 -23.66 -15.17
C PRO A 90 -8.18 -24.03 -14.35
N LEU A 91 -7.12 -24.53 -14.99
CA LEU A 91 -5.86 -24.88 -14.32
C LEU A 91 -5.15 -23.64 -13.75
N THR A 92 -5.08 -22.57 -14.53
CA THR A 92 -4.47 -21.31 -14.07
C THR A 92 -5.31 -20.65 -13.00
N ALA A 93 -6.63 -20.63 -13.14
CA ALA A 93 -7.54 -20.11 -12.12
C ALA A 93 -7.45 -20.89 -10.80
N PHE A 94 -7.38 -22.22 -10.86
CA PHE A 94 -7.19 -23.06 -9.68
C PHE A 94 -5.82 -22.78 -9.02
N GLY A 95 -4.75 -22.72 -9.81
CA GLY A 95 -3.40 -22.39 -9.30
C GLY A 95 -3.35 -21.01 -8.62
N LEU A 96 -4.01 -20.00 -9.20
CA LEU A 96 -4.14 -18.68 -8.60
C LEU A 96 -4.97 -18.72 -7.31
N GLY A 97 -6.07 -19.49 -7.27
CA GLY A 97 -6.86 -19.71 -6.07
C GLY A 97 -6.06 -20.36 -4.95
N THR A 98 -5.31 -21.41 -5.25
CA THR A 98 -4.41 -22.08 -4.31
C THR A 98 -3.30 -21.14 -3.81
N TRP A 99 -2.69 -20.36 -4.70
CA TRP A 99 -1.70 -19.35 -4.31
C TRP A 99 -2.29 -18.31 -3.34
N GLN A 100 -3.54 -17.87 -3.56
CA GLN A 100 -4.21 -16.93 -2.66
C GLN A 100 -4.46 -17.55 -1.27
N VAL A 101 -4.73 -18.86 -1.17
CA VAL A 101 -4.84 -19.57 0.12
C VAL A 101 -3.51 -19.58 0.86
N TYR A 102 -2.42 -19.98 0.19
CA TYR A 102 -1.08 -19.94 0.80
C TYR A 102 -0.68 -18.52 1.23
N ARG A 103 -1.01 -17.53 0.39
CA ARG A 103 -0.72 -16.12 0.69
C ARG A 103 -1.52 -15.62 1.89
N LEU A 104 -2.77 -16.05 2.02
CA LEU A 104 -3.60 -15.77 3.19
C LEU A 104 -3.00 -16.40 4.45
N GLN A 105 -2.61 -17.68 4.41
CA GLN A 105 -2.01 -18.37 5.56
C GLN A 105 -0.74 -17.67 6.06
N TRP A 106 0.18 -17.35 5.15
CA TRP A 106 1.38 -16.58 5.50
C TRP A 106 1.04 -15.25 6.17
N LYS A 107 0.02 -14.56 5.67
CA LYS A 107 -0.44 -13.27 6.20
C LYS A 107 -1.11 -13.42 7.57
N THR A 108 -1.92 -14.46 7.78
CA THR A 108 -2.54 -14.75 9.08
C THR A 108 -1.49 -15.12 10.11
N ASP A 109 -0.45 -15.85 9.72
CA ASP A 109 0.66 -16.21 10.62
C ASP A 109 1.46 -14.97 11.03
N LEU A 110 1.68 -14.03 10.11
CA LEU A 110 2.29 -12.73 10.43
C LEU A 110 1.42 -11.92 11.39
N LEU A 111 0.11 -11.88 11.17
CA LEU A 111 -0.83 -11.19 12.04
C LEU A 111 -0.83 -11.77 13.45
N ALA A 112 -0.92 -13.10 13.57
CA ALA A 112 -0.87 -13.81 14.85
C ALA A 112 0.42 -13.51 15.63
N LYS A 113 1.57 -13.43 14.95
CA LYS A 113 2.84 -13.03 15.58
C LYS A 113 2.81 -11.60 16.11
N CYS A 114 2.19 -10.67 15.37
CA CYS A 114 2.08 -9.28 15.81
C CYS A 114 1.10 -9.15 16.99
N GLU A 115 -0.04 -9.83 16.93
CA GLU A 115 -1.03 -9.88 18.02
C GLU A 115 -0.46 -10.49 19.30
N ASP A 116 0.31 -11.58 19.21
CA ASP A 116 0.98 -12.16 20.38
C ASP A 116 1.96 -11.18 21.04
N ARG A 117 2.71 -10.40 20.25
CA ARG A 117 3.60 -9.35 20.79
C ARG A 117 2.85 -8.19 21.42
N LEU A 118 1.69 -7.86 20.87
CA LEU A 118 0.82 -6.77 21.32
C LEU A 118 0.18 -7.06 22.68
N VAL A 119 -0.22 -8.32 22.92
CA VAL A 119 -0.88 -8.75 24.16
C VAL A 119 0.09 -8.85 25.34
N ARG A 120 1.40 -9.00 25.08
CA ARG A 120 2.42 -9.08 26.14
C ARG A 120 2.47 -7.79 26.99
N PRO A 121 2.84 -7.90 28.28
CA PRO A 121 2.99 -6.74 29.13
C PRO A 121 4.07 -5.79 28.58
N PRO A 122 3.87 -4.46 28.76
CA PRO A 122 4.78 -3.46 28.25
C PRO A 122 6.15 -3.58 28.94
N LEU A 123 7.23 -3.50 28.17
CA LEU A 123 8.60 -3.56 28.69
C LEU A 123 9.16 -2.16 28.95
N PRO A 124 9.97 -1.96 30.00
CA PRO A 124 10.78 -0.75 30.10
C PRO A 124 11.75 -0.71 28.91
N LEU A 125 11.82 0.43 28.23
CA LEU A 125 12.78 0.60 27.15
C LEU A 125 14.21 0.65 27.72
N PRO A 126 15.14 -0.19 27.24
CA PRO A 126 16.51 -0.14 27.73
C PRO A 126 17.22 1.15 27.29
N PRO A 127 18.23 1.63 28.05
CA PRO A 127 18.93 2.90 27.79
C PRO A 127 19.52 3.03 26.39
N ARG A 128 19.99 1.92 25.81
CA ARG A 128 20.53 1.85 24.44
C ARG A 128 19.91 0.66 23.72
N VAL A 129 19.26 0.92 22.58
CA VAL A 129 18.73 -0.13 21.71
C VAL A 129 19.57 -0.20 20.44
N ASP A 130 19.95 -1.39 20.03
CA ASP A 130 20.57 -1.61 18.72
C ASP A 130 19.51 -1.43 17.62
N PRO A 131 19.72 -0.54 16.63
CA PRO A 131 18.79 -0.35 15.51
C PRO A 131 18.48 -1.65 14.75
N ALA A 132 19.42 -2.60 14.70
CA ALA A 132 19.21 -3.89 14.04
C ALA A 132 18.19 -4.77 14.78
N ALA A 133 18.09 -4.65 16.11
CA ALA A 133 17.16 -5.42 16.92
C ALA A 133 15.72 -4.88 16.85
N VAL A 134 15.51 -3.66 16.31
CA VAL A 134 14.18 -3.03 16.25
C VAL A 134 13.18 -3.86 15.45
N GLU A 135 13.63 -4.60 14.43
CA GLU A 135 12.74 -5.48 13.63
C GLU A 135 12.16 -6.64 14.46
N ASP A 136 12.92 -7.16 15.42
CA ASP A 136 12.48 -8.23 16.32
C ASP A 136 11.45 -7.74 17.35
N PHE A 137 11.49 -6.44 17.68
CA PHE A 137 10.56 -5.77 18.59
C PHE A 137 9.42 -5.02 17.89
N ASP A 138 9.24 -5.18 16.58
CA ASP A 138 8.10 -4.60 15.86
C ASP A 138 6.78 -5.09 16.50
N TYR A 139 5.87 -4.15 16.76
CA TYR A 139 4.61 -4.34 17.51
C TYR A 139 4.77 -4.67 19.01
N ARG A 140 5.95 -4.47 19.61
CA ARG A 140 6.12 -4.63 21.06
C ARG A 140 5.70 -3.37 21.81
N ARG A 141 4.85 -3.54 22.83
CA ARG A 141 4.51 -2.49 23.80
C ARG A 141 5.70 -2.19 24.71
N VAL A 142 5.99 -0.91 24.88
CA VAL A 142 7.05 -0.39 25.75
C VAL A 142 6.56 0.81 26.54
N TYR A 143 7.19 1.06 27.67
CA TYR A 143 7.03 2.33 28.39
C TYR A 143 8.39 2.98 28.61
N VAL A 144 8.39 4.31 28.57
CA VAL A 144 9.57 5.12 28.82
C VAL A 144 9.15 6.34 29.63
N THR A 145 9.88 6.61 30.71
CA THR A 145 9.67 7.78 31.56
C THR A 145 10.78 8.79 31.28
N GLY A 146 10.42 10.05 31.08
CA GLY A 146 11.38 11.07 30.72
C GLY A 146 10.80 12.47 30.61
N HIS A 147 11.64 13.42 30.18
CA HIS A 147 11.22 14.79 29.87
C HIS A 147 11.17 14.99 28.35
N PHE A 148 10.10 15.62 27.87
CA PHE A 148 9.98 15.94 26.45
C PHE A 148 10.83 17.15 26.09
N ARG A 149 11.56 17.04 24.99
CA ARG A 149 12.34 18.14 24.39
C ARG A 149 11.47 18.89 23.40
N HIS A 150 10.58 19.73 23.92
CA HIS A 150 9.62 20.51 23.11
C HIS A 150 10.32 21.49 22.15
N ASP A 151 11.55 21.90 22.45
CA ASP A 151 12.41 22.69 21.57
C ASP A 151 12.77 21.99 20.25
N GLN A 152 12.69 20.66 20.23
CA GLN A 152 13.01 19.81 19.08
C GLN A 152 11.79 19.06 18.52
N GLU A 153 10.59 19.58 18.76
CA GLU A 153 9.38 18.99 18.22
C GLU A 153 9.32 19.13 16.69
N MET A 154 8.90 18.05 16.03
CA MET A 154 8.79 17.95 14.58
C MET A 154 7.37 17.59 14.19
N LEU A 155 6.84 18.27 13.17
CA LEU A 155 5.50 18.04 12.65
C LEU A 155 5.57 17.26 11.32
N ILE A 156 4.96 16.08 11.29
CA ILE A 156 4.87 15.27 10.07
C ILE A 156 3.49 15.44 9.45
N GLY A 157 3.42 15.98 8.23
CA GLY A 157 2.16 16.15 7.54
C GLY A 157 2.27 16.53 6.07
N PRO A 158 1.13 16.79 5.41
CA PRO A 158 -0.23 16.78 5.97
C PRO A 158 -0.79 15.37 6.22
N ARG A 159 -1.59 15.20 7.30
CA ARG A 159 -2.28 13.95 7.65
C ARG A 159 -3.76 14.17 7.91
N MET A 160 -4.61 13.33 7.32
CA MET A 160 -6.05 13.37 7.51
C MET A 160 -6.47 12.47 8.68
N ARG A 161 -7.35 12.97 9.56
CA ARG A 161 -8.05 12.21 10.59
C ARG A 161 -9.47 12.73 10.68
N ASP A 162 -10.46 11.83 10.59
CA ASP A 162 -11.89 12.15 10.71
C ASP A 162 -12.39 13.31 9.81
N GLY A 163 -11.79 13.44 8.62
CA GLY A 163 -12.12 14.50 7.66
C GLY A 163 -11.38 15.83 7.87
N GLU A 164 -10.62 15.97 8.96
CA GLU A 164 -9.79 17.14 9.24
C GLU A 164 -8.32 16.91 8.85
N GLN A 165 -7.69 17.98 8.35
CA GLN A 165 -6.25 18.00 8.09
C GLN A 165 -5.48 18.38 9.35
N GLY A 166 -4.36 17.72 9.57
CA GLY A 166 -3.48 17.97 10.70
C GLY A 166 -2.07 17.43 10.50
N TYR A 167 -1.35 17.31 11.60
CA TYR A 167 0.04 16.87 11.66
C TYR A 167 0.18 15.76 12.70
N MET A 168 1.17 14.88 12.53
CA MET A 168 1.62 14.02 13.62
C MET A 168 2.74 14.74 14.36
N VAL A 169 2.62 14.80 15.68
CA VAL A 169 3.59 15.45 16.55
C VAL A 169 4.63 14.43 16.98
N VAL A 170 5.88 14.67 16.64
CA VAL A 170 7.01 13.86 17.07
C VAL A 170 7.88 14.69 17.98
N THR A 171 8.10 14.20 19.20
CA THR A 171 8.91 14.91 20.19
C THR A 171 9.97 13.96 20.72
N PRO A 172 11.26 14.34 20.70
CA PRO A 172 12.29 13.58 21.38
C PRO A 172 12.01 13.55 22.89
N LEU A 173 12.03 12.36 23.47
CA LEU A 173 11.91 12.15 24.90
C LEU A 173 13.28 11.81 25.47
N GLN A 174 13.73 12.58 26.45
CA GLN A 174 14.96 12.33 27.19
C GLN A 174 14.63 11.39 28.36
N PRO A 175 15.05 10.10 28.32
CA PRO A 175 14.72 9.16 29.39
C PRO A 175 15.40 9.57 30.70
N ILE A 176 14.70 9.37 31.81
CA ILE A 176 15.29 9.43 33.16
C ILE A 176 15.62 8.01 33.61
N THR A 177 16.82 7.81 34.14
CA THR A 177 17.22 6.50 34.70
C THR A 177 16.45 6.27 36.01
N ALA A 178 16.10 5.03 36.34
CA ALA A 178 15.30 4.70 37.53
C ALA A 178 15.87 5.29 38.85
N GLU A 179 17.19 5.39 38.99
CA GLU A 179 17.86 6.06 40.11
C GLU A 179 17.54 7.58 40.24
N GLN A 180 17.10 8.23 39.16
CA GLN A 180 16.74 9.65 39.13
C GLN A 180 15.22 9.89 39.26
N SER A 181 14.43 8.81 39.34
CA SER A 181 12.97 8.89 39.45
C SER A 181 12.46 9.04 40.89
N GLU A 182 13.32 8.81 41.89
CA GLU A 182 13.09 9.16 43.28
C GLU A 182 13.38 10.66 43.49
N ALA A 183 12.36 11.50 43.29
CA ALA A 183 12.43 12.89 43.70
C ALA A 183 12.70 12.97 45.22
N PRO A 184 13.54 13.90 45.71
CA PRO A 184 13.64 14.15 47.14
C PRO A 184 12.32 14.77 47.61
N THR A 185 11.43 13.96 48.17
CA THR A 185 10.29 14.46 48.93
C THR A 185 10.82 15.18 50.16
N ALA A 186 11.08 16.47 50.00
CA ALA A 186 11.24 17.39 51.11
C ALA A 186 9.87 17.57 51.78
N SER A 187 9.60 16.76 52.80
CA SER A 187 8.69 17.15 53.87
C SER A 187 9.22 16.58 55.18
N GLY A 188 9.71 17.47 56.04
CA GLY A 188 10.00 17.12 57.42
C GLY A 188 8.74 16.72 58.18
N GLY A 189 8.96 16.04 59.30
CA GLY A 189 7.97 15.91 60.37
C GLY A 189 7.40 14.51 60.57
N ASP A 190 8.05 13.81 61.50
CA ASP A 190 7.49 12.93 62.52
C ASP A 190 6.97 11.53 62.17
N GLY A 191 7.58 10.55 62.87
CA GLY A 191 6.83 9.55 63.60
C GLY A 191 6.50 8.25 62.85
N THR A 192 7.41 7.27 63.00
CA THR A 192 7.10 5.83 63.06
C THR A 192 6.04 5.29 62.10
N SER A 193 6.48 4.71 60.99
CA SER A 193 5.75 3.57 60.42
C SER A 193 6.69 2.55 59.80
N THR A 194 6.49 1.31 60.27
CA THR A 194 7.13 0.08 59.88
C THR A 194 6.81 -0.23 58.42
N GLY A 195 7.73 0.13 57.51
CA GLY A 195 7.68 -0.23 56.10
C GLY A 195 8.84 -1.16 55.76
N SER A 196 8.58 -2.47 55.73
CA SER A 196 9.56 -3.48 55.34
C SER A 196 9.93 -3.32 53.86
N SER A 197 11.10 -2.75 53.56
CA SER A 197 11.66 -2.77 52.21
C SER A 197 12.39 -4.10 52.00
N LEU A 198 11.69 -5.01 51.31
CA LEU A 198 12.15 -6.33 50.89
C LEU A 198 13.36 -6.33 49.92
N TRP A 199 13.94 -5.17 49.62
CA TRP A 199 15.04 -5.01 48.66
C TRP A 199 16.40 -4.68 49.28
N GLN A 200 16.50 -4.47 50.61
CA GLN A 200 17.81 -4.37 51.29
C GLN A 200 18.52 -5.73 51.50
N ARG A 201 17.91 -6.86 51.11
CA ARG A 201 18.45 -8.21 51.33
C ARG A 201 19.14 -8.87 50.13
N VAL A 202 19.33 -8.16 49.00
CA VAL A 202 19.89 -8.76 47.77
C VAL A 202 21.30 -8.27 47.41
N SER A 203 21.81 -7.20 48.03
CA SER A 203 23.18 -6.70 47.81
C SER A 203 24.20 -7.09 48.88
N GLY A 204 23.92 -8.14 49.67
CA GLY A 204 24.71 -8.53 50.84
C GLY A 204 25.46 -9.87 50.73
N PHE A 205 25.90 -10.30 49.55
CA PHE A 205 26.49 -11.65 49.42
C PHE A 205 27.72 -11.79 48.51
N PHE A 206 28.60 -10.78 48.44
CA PHE A 206 29.92 -11.01 47.82
C PHE A 206 30.98 -9.99 48.26
N TRP A 207 31.49 -10.10 49.49
CA TRP A 207 32.91 -9.85 49.74
C TRP A 207 33.36 -10.57 51.02
N GLY A 208 34.28 -11.52 50.84
CA GLY A 208 34.88 -12.28 51.91
C GLY A 208 35.78 -11.40 52.78
N SER A 209 35.69 -11.63 54.08
CA SER A 209 36.60 -11.11 55.09
C SER A 209 38.03 -11.57 54.80
N SER A 210 38.95 -10.62 54.71
CA SER A 210 40.38 -10.84 54.94
C SER A 210 40.89 -9.69 55.79
N ASP A 211 40.99 -9.95 57.09
CA ASP A 211 41.62 -9.07 58.06
C ASP A 211 43.09 -8.85 57.68
N ASN A 212 43.45 -7.60 57.36
CA ASN A 212 44.80 -7.11 57.59
C ASN A 212 44.76 -5.60 57.81
N GLY A 213 45.29 -5.19 58.95
CA GLY A 213 45.37 -3.79 59.36
C GLY A 213 46.21 -2.96 58.39
N GLY A 214 45.59 -1.95 57.80
CA GLY A 214 46.21 -0.89 57.04
C GLY A 214 45.29 0.31 57.09
N LYS A 215 45.77 1.44 57.61
CA LYS A 215 45.04 2.70 57.63
C LYS A 215 45.03 3.25 56.21
N ASP A 216 44.12 2.75 55.40
CA ASP A 216 43.98 3.18 54.02
C ASP A 216 42.73 4.04 53.97
N THR A 217 42.95 5.36 53.94
CA THR A 217 41.93 6.35 53.62
C THR A 217 41.27 5.94 52.30
N ALA A 218 40.07 5.38 52.39
CA ALA A 218 39.21 5.13 51.24
C ALA A 218 38.83 6.49 50.66
N ILE A 219 39.64 6.97 49.72
CA ILE A 219 39.24 8.01 48.79
C ILE A 219 38.15 7.35 47.95
N SER A 220 36.89 7.61 48.31
CA SER A 220 35.73 7.27 47.49
C SER A 220 36.02 7.73 46.07
N ALA A 221 36.15 6.77 45.15
CA ALA A 221 36.28 7.09 43.74
C ALA A 221 35.12 8.02 43.35
N PRO A 222 35.37 9.14 42.66
CA PRO A 222 34.29 9.98 42.19
C PRO A 222 33.41 9.12 41.28
N GLN A 223 32.14 8.95 41.65
CA GLN A 223 31.13 8.39 40.77
C GLN A 223 31.13 9.26 39.51
N VAL A 224 31.77 8.78 38.45
CA VAL A 224 31.65 9.37 37.13
C VAL A 224 30.20 9.13 36.74
N ALA A 225 29.36 10.17 36.87
CA ALA A 225 27.97 10.11 36.47
C ALA A 225 27.92 9.60 35.04
N GLU A 226 27.27 8.44 34.82
CA GLU A 226 27.08 7.91 33.49
C GLU A 226 26.37 8.99 32.64
N PRO A 227 26.81 9.21 31.39
CA PRO A 227 26.14 10.17 30.53
C PRO A 227 24.66 9.77 30.41
N PRO A 228 23.73 10.75 30.43
CA PRO A 228 22.31 10.45 30.37
C PRO A 228 22.00 9.61 29.11
N PRO A 229 21.03 8.68 29.20
CA PRO A 229 20.68 7.84 28.07
C PRO A 229 20.27 8.71 26.88
N PRO A 230 20.65 8.35 25.64
CA PRO A 230 20.30 9.16 24.49
C PRO A 230 18.78 9.21 24.31
N ALA A 231 18.28 10.36 23.85
CA ALA A 231 16.85 10.59 23.65
C ALA A 231 16.22 9.57 22.68
N VAL A 232 14.90 9.42 22.72
CA VAL A 232 14.15 8.52 21.82
C VAL A 232 13.04 9.28 21.09
N LEU A 233 12.75 8.92 19.85
CA LEU A 233 11.71 9.59 19.06
C LEU A 233 10.33 9.03 19.41
N VAL A 234 9.48 9.88 19.98
CA VAL A 234 8.10 9.53 20.34
C VAL A 234 7.13 10.27 19.43
N ASN A 235 6.37 9.52 18.63
CA ASN A 235 5.19 10.02 17.95
C ASN A 235 4.03 10.09 18.95
N ARG A 236 3.72 11.31 19.40
CA ARG A 236 2.69 11.59 20.40
C ARG A 236 1.27 11.46 19.84
N GLY A 237 1.12 11.49 18.52
CA GLY A 237 -0.15 11.35 17.85
C GLY A 237 -0.52 12.51 16.94
N TRP A 238 -1.78 12.57 16.55
CA TRP A 238 -2.30 13.55 15.61
C TRP A 238 -2.82 14.81 16.31
N VAL A 239 -2.57 15.98 15.71
CA VAL A 239 -3.12 17.28 16.09
C VAL A 239 -3.71 17.97 14.87
N SER A 240 -4.79 18.74 15.05
CA SER A 240 -5.41 19.50 13.97
C SER A 240 -4.49 20.60 13.44
N LYS A 241 -4.64 20.98 12.17
CA LYS A 241 -3.80 22.02 11.54
C LYS A 241 -3.85 23.37 12.28
N LYS A 242 -4.98 23.69 12.90
CA LYS A 242 -5.19 24.95 13.67
C LYS A 242 -4.38 24.99 14.96
N LEU A 243 -4.02 23.83 15.50
CA LEU A 243 -3.29 23.67 16.75
C LEU A 243 -1.90 23.05 16.49
N GLY A 244 -1.37 23.24 15.27
CA GLY A 244 -0.04 22.74 14.92
C GLY A 244 1.05 23.41 15.75
N ASP A 245 0.98 24.74 15.86
CA ASP A 245 1.94 25.55 16.60
C ASP A 245 1.77 25.37 18.11
N GLN A 246 2.89 25.20 18.81
CA GLN A 246 2.94 24.99 20.26
C GLN A 246 2.23 26.08 21.07
N LYS A 247 2.28 27.32 20.58
CA LYS A 247 1.67 28.50 21.21
C LYS A 247 0.15 28.38 21.33
N ASP A 248 -0.47 27.67 20.39
CA ASP A 248 -1.92 27.49 20.35
C ASP A 248 -2.39 26.29 21.19
N ARG A 249 -1.46 25.50 21.76
CA ARG A 249 -1.76 24.29 22.55
C ARG A 249 -0.87 24.14 23.80
N PRO A 250 -0.91 25.10 24.75
CA PRO A 250 -0.07 25.04 25.96
C PRO A 250 -0.34 23.79 26.81
N GLU A 251 -1.60 23.31 26.86
CA GLU A 251 -1.96 22.09 27.59
C GLU A 251 -1.31 20.81 27.02
N SER A 252 -0.78 20.87 25.80
CA SER A 252 -0.07 19.74 25.17
C SER A 252 1.41 19.64 25.57
N LEU A 253 1.95 20.58 26.35
CA LEU A 253 3.37 20.71 26.64
C LEU A 253 3.66 20.45 28.12
N PRO A 254 3.65 19.19 28.59
CA PRO A 254 4.02 18.88 29.97
C PRO A 254 5.49 19.22 30.21
N GLU A 255 5.79 19.99 31.25
CA GLU A 255 7.15 20.39 31.63
C GLU A 255 7.84 19.39 32.57
N GLY A 256 7.05 18.57 33.28
CA GLY A 256 7.53 17.56 34.22
C GLY A 256 7.84 16.19 33.58
N PRO A 257 8.29 15.22 34.41
CA PRO A 257 8.53 13.86 33.94
C PRO A 257 7.20 13.20 33.54
N VAL A 258 7.17 12.61 32.35
CA VAL A 258 6.00 11.90 31.79
C VAL A 258 6.37 10.46 31.50
N THR A 259 5.49 9.54 31.87
CA THR A 259 5.56 8.14 31.44
C THR A 259 4.74 7.99 30.16
N VAL A 260 5.43 7.66 29.06
CA VAL A 260 4.81 7.40 27.77
C VAL A 260 4.68 5.90 27.60
N GLU A 261 3.44 5.42 27.45
CA GLU A 261 3.17 4.11 26.91
C GLU A 261 3.10 4.19 25.38
N GLY A 262 3.81 3.29 24.71
CA GLY A 262 3.84 3.25 23.26
C GLY A 262 4.18 1.88 22.70
N MET A 263 4.19 1.81 21.38
CA MET A 263 4.49 0.63 20.61
C MET A 263 5.65 0.92 19.67
N ILE A 264 6.67 0.05 19.70
CA ILE A 264 7.74 0.08 18.71
C ILE A 264 7.15 -0.35 17.38
N ARG A 265 7.29 0.50 16.37
CA ARG A 265 6.79 0.22 15.03
C ARG A 265 7.73 0.75 13.97
N LYS A 266 7.93 0.00 12.90
CA LYS A 266 8.59 0.55 11.71
C LYS A 266 7.68 1.59 11.03
N PRO A 267 8.12 2.85 10.87
CA PRO A 267 7.31 3.85 10.17
C PRO A 267 7.14 3.51 8.69
N TRP A 268 6.13 4.11 8.06
CA TRP A 268 5.89 3.92 6.64
C TRP A 268 6.98 4.60 5.80
N LYS A 269 7.31 3.99 4.66
CA LYS A 269 8.27 4.53 3.71
C LYS A 269 7.62 5.53 2.76
N LYS A 270 8.41 6.44 2.21
CA LYS A 270 7.95 7.40 1.19
C LYS A 270 7.57 6.70 -0.11
N ASN A 271 6.57 7.24 -0.80
CA ASN A 271 6.22 6.86 -2.17
C ASN A 271 6.92 7.78 -3.17
N MET A 272 6.93 7.42 -4.46
CA MET A 272 7.51 8.26 -5.53
C MET A 272 6.87 9.66 -5.67
N PHE A 273 5.66 9.85 -5.16
CA PHE A 273 4.92 11.11 -5.24
C PHE A 273 5.03 11.96 -3.97
N THR A 274 5.69 11.45 -2.92
CA THR A 274 5.90 12.19 -1.68
C THR A 274 7.16 13.04 -1.83
N PRO A 275 7.08 14.38 -1.63
CA PRO A 275 8.27 15.23 -1.62
C PRO A 275 9.27 14.81 -0.54
N ASP A 276 10.53 15.19 -0.73
CA ASP A 276 11.57 14.99 0.28
C ASP A 276 11.36 15.91 1.49
N ASN A 277 11.77 15.45 2.67
CA ASN A 277 11.71 16.24 3.91
C ASN A 277 12.63 17.46 3.80
N ARG A 278 12.21 18.58 4.41
CA ARG A 278 12.96 19.83 4.48
C ARG A 278 13.21 20.23 5.94
N PRO A 279 14.24 19.64 6.58
CA PRO A 279 14.51 19.84 8.00
C PRO A 279 14.98 21.26 8.33
N ASP A 280 15.51 22.00 7.35
CA ASP A 280 15.94 23.40 7.44
C ASP A 280 14.79 24.35 7.82
N ILE A 281 13.58 24.04 7.35
CA ILE A 281 12.35 24.81 7.64
C ILE A 281 11.37 24.04 8.55
N GLY A 282 11.77 22.88 9.08
CA GLY A 282 10.95 22.06 9.98
C GLY A 282 9.80 21.31 9.30
N GLU A 283 9.81 21.16 7.97
CA GLU A 283 8.77 20.46 7.23
C GLU A 283 9.13 18.98 7.01
N PHE A 284 8.35 18.07 7.62
CA PHE A 284 8.48 16.63 7.41
C PHE A 284 7.23 16.05 6.73
N TYR A 285 7.41 15.35 5.62
CA TYR A 285 6.32 14.70 4.87
C TYR A 285 6.20 13.22 5.24
N PHE A 286 7.31 12.57 5.59
CA PHE A 286 7.37 11.18 6.04
C PHE A 286 8.34 11.01 7.23
N PRO A 287 8.16 9.98 8.06
CA PRO A 287 9.02 9.72 9.21
C PRO A 287 10.30 9.06 8.73
N ASP A 288 11.35 9.86 8.57
CA ASP A 288 12.70 9.37 8.35
C ASP A 288 13.41 9.30 9.70
N VAL A 289 13.38 8.11 10.33
CA VAL A 289 13.87 7.91 11.70
C VAL A 289 15.35 8.27 11.81
N GLU A 290 16.16 7.93 10.82
CA GLU A 290 17.61 8.19 10.82
C GLU A 290 17.90 9.69 10.70
N GLN A 291 17.20 10.37 9.78
CA GLN A 291 17.31 11.81 9.62
C GLN A 291 16.87 12.56 10.89
N MET A 292 15.70 12.20 11.43
CA MET A 292 15.14 12.83 12.64
C MET A 292 16.03 12.56 13.87
N ALA A 293 16.58 11.35 13.99
CA ALA A 293 17.51 10.99 15.05
C ALA A 293 18.79 11.81 14.99
N SER A 294 19.37 11.93 13.79
CA SER A 294 20.58 12.72 13.54
C SER A 294 20.40 14.21 13.85
N LEU A 295 19.22 14.77 13.55
CA LEU A 295 18.91 16.19 13.83
C LEU A 295 18.75 16.48 15.32
N THR A 296 18.22 15.52 16.08
CA THR A 296 17.86 15.70 17.50
C THR A 296 18.90 15.16 18.47
N GLY A 297 19.86 14.37 17.98
CA GLY A 297 20.80 13.62 18.82
C GLY A 297 20.13 12.46 19.57
N SER A 298 19.01 11.96 19.05
CA SER A 298 18.28 10.81 19.61
C SER A 298 18.72 9.50 18.97
N GLN A 299 18.33 8.38 19.59
CA GLN A 299 18.46 7.06 19.02
C GLN A 299 17.47 6.89 17.86
N PRO A 300 17.83 6.16 16.79
CA PRO A 300 16.95 5.93 15.65
C PRO A 300 15.88 4.86 15.97
N ILE A 301 15.07 5.14 16.99
CA ILE A 301 13.97 4.29 17.47
C ILE A 301 12.70 5.09 17.35
N TRP A 302 11.69 4.50 16.70
CA TRP A 302 10.38 5.10 16.53
C TRP A 302 9.34 4.45 17.46
N ILE A 303 8.82 5.24 18.39
CA ILE A 303 7.78 4.81 19.33
C ILE A 303 6.48 5.54 18.98
N GLU A 304 5.42 4.80 18.66
CA GLU A 304 4.08 5.37 18.53
C GLU A 304 3.40 5.35 19.90
N SER A 305 3.04 6.52 20.43
CA SER A 305 2.25 6.58 21.67
C SER A 305 0.90 5.91 21.45
N THR A 306 0.59 4.96 22.33
CA THR A 306 -0.63 4.16 22.28
C THR A 306 -1.59 4.63 23.34
N MET A 307 -2.84 4.88 22.95
CA MET A 307 -3.90 5.28 23.85
C MET A 307 -5.25 4.79 23.33
N GLU A 308 -6.18 4.51 24.25
CA GLU A 308 -7.58 4.17 23.95
C GLU A 308 -8.53 5.13 24.68
N PRO A 309 -8.48 6.43 24.36
CA PRO A 309 -9.32 7.43 25.00
C PRO A 309 -10.79 7.22 24.64
N GLY A 310 -11.68 7.50 25.58
CA GLY A 310 -13.12 7.52 25.32
C GLY A 310 -13.51 8.63 24.34
N LEU A 311 -14.67 8.53 23.67
CA LEU A 311 -15.11 9.55 22.70
C LEU A 311 -15.12 10.97 23.27
N LEU A 312 -15.58 11.14 24.52
CA LEU A 312 -15.64 12.46 25.16
C LEU A 312 -14.23 13.03 25.42
N GLU A 313 -13.29 12.17 25.83
CA GLU A 313 -11.90 12.51 26.06
C GLU A 313 -11.19 12.92 24.77
N VAL A 314 -11.42 12.19 23.67
CA VAL A 314 -10.92 12.54 22.33
C VAL A 314 -11.36 13.96 21.94
N LEU A 315 -12.62 14.31 22.16
CA LEU A 315 -13.14 15.64 21.86
C LEU A 315 -12.52 16.73 22.75
N GLU A 316 -12.26 16.43 24.02
CA GLU A 316 -11.54 17.33 24.93
C GLU A 316 -10.08 17.52 24.50
N MET A 317 -9.36 16.45 24.21
CA MET A 317 -8.00 16.47 23.70
C MET A 317 -7.90 17.27 22.40
N GLN A 318 -8.82 17.06 21.46
CA GLN A 318 -8.85 17.79 20.19
C GLN A 318 -9.09 19.29 20.39
N ARG A 319 -9.98 19.67 21.33
CA ARG A 319 -10.20 21.08 21.68
C ARG A 319 -8.99 21.72 22.33
N LYS A 320 -8.27 20.98 23.18
CA LYS A 320 -7.09 21.43 23.92
C LYS A 320 -5.78 21.33 23.11
N GLY A 321 -5.83 20.69 21.94
CA GLY A 321 -4.65 20.45 21.10
C GLY A 321 -3.72 19.38 21.63
N ILE A 322 -4.20 18.49 22.52
CA ILE A 322 -3.41 17.36 23.02
C ILE A 322 -3.31 16.31 21.89
N PRO A 323 -2.10 15.89 21.49
CA PRO A 323 -1.93 14.92 20.43
C PRO A 323 -2.64 13.60 20.73
N ILE A 324 -3.38 13.11 19.75
CA ILE A 324 -4.19 11.90 19.91
C ILE A 324 -3.44 10.74 19.26
N GLY A 325 -2.89 9.87 20.09
CA GLY A 325 -2.19 8.65 19.69
C GLY A 325 -3.08 7.67 18.94
N ARG A 326 -2.46 6.61 18.43
CA ARG A 326 -3.17 5.52 17.77
C ARG A 326 -3.49 4.45 18.80
N ALA A 327 -4.61 3.75 18.64
CA ALA A 327 -4.84 2.53 19.40
C ALA A 327 -3.74 1.50 19.10
N ALA A 328 -3.45 0.65 20.08
CA ALA A 328 -2.47 -0.42 19.90
C ALA A 328 -3.12 -1.55 19.08
N GLU A 329 -3.30 -1.34 17.77
CA GLU A 329 -3.97 -2.29 16.87
C GLU A 329 -3.11 -2.67 15.66
N VAL A 330 -3.24 -3.93 15.22
CA VAL A 330 -2.59 -4.43 14.00
C VAL A 330 -3.60 -4.48 12.86
N ASN A 331 -3.80 -3.36 12.18
CA ASN A 331 -4.71 -3.31 11.04
C ASN A 331 -4.02 -3.76 9.74
N LEU A 332 -4.13 -5.03 9.39
CA LEU A 332 -3.63 -5.57 8.13
C LEU A 332 -4.78 -5.93 7.18
N ARG A 333 -5.04 -5.06 6.20
CA ARG A 333 -6.16 -5.22 5.25
C ARG A 333 -6.17 -6.59 4.57
N ASN A 334 -7.25 -7.35 4.69
CA ASN A 334 -7.35 -8.71 4.15
C ASN A 334 -8.49 -8.85 3.13
N ASN A 335 -8.16 -8.80 1.84
CA ASN A 335 -9.11 -9.07 0.75
C ASN A 335 -8.93 -10.48 0.14
N HIS A 336 -8.02 -11.31 0.68
CA HIS A 336 -7.66 -12.59 0.06
C HIS A 336 -8.81 -13.59 0.03
N ALA A 337 -9.66 -13.61 1.07
CA ALA A 337 -10.84 -14.47 1.11
C ALA A 337 -11.79 -14.22 -0.08
N GLN A 338 -12.03 -12.95 -0.44
CA GLN A 338 -12.83 -12.60 -1.61
C GLN A 338 -12.19 -13.11 -2.90
N TYR A 339 -10.88 -12.92 -3.07
CA TYR A 339 -10.17 -13.41 -4.26
C TYR A 339 -10.16 -14.93 -4.34
N ILE A 340 -9.96 -15.64 -3.21
CA ILE A 340 -10.03 -17.10 -3.14
C ILE A 340 -11.36 -17.59 -3.72
N PHE A 341 -12.47 -16.98 -3.27
CA PHE A 341 -13.79 -17.31 -3.78
C PHE A 341 -13.91 -17.04 -5.29
N THR A 342 -13.47 -15.87 -5.76
CA THR A 342 -13.51 -15.52 -7.20
C THR A 342 -12.72 -16.51 -8.07
N TRP A 343 -11.50 -16.86 -7.66
CA TRP A 343 -10.64 -17.76 -8.44
C TRP A 343 -11.17 -19.19 -8.50
N TYR A 344 -11.66 -19.73 -7.37
CA TYR A 344 -12.26 -21.06 -7.36
C TYR A 344 -13.62 -21.09 -8.08
N ALA A 345 -14.44 -20.05 -7.99
CA ALA A 345 -15.68 -19.94 -8.76
C ALA A 345 -15.40 -19.92 -10.28
N LEU A 346 -14.38 -19.16 -10.72
CA LEU A 346 -13.96 -19.10 -12.12
C LEU A 346 -13.39 -20.44 -12.59
N ALA A 347 -12.56 -21.10 -11.77
CA ALA A 347 -12.04 -22.43 -12.05
C ALA A 347 -13.16 -23.47 -12.21
N ALA A 348 -14.16 -23.45 -11.32
CA ALA A 348 -15.31 -24.35 -11.40
C ALA A 348 -16.17 -24.09 -12.64
N ALA A 349 -16.54 -22.83 -12.91
CA ALA A 349 -17.38 -22.47 -14.06
C ALA A 349 -16.72 -22.84 -15.40
N THR A 350 -15.42 -22.56 -15.54
CA THR A 350 -14.66 -22.89 -16.76
C THR A 350 -14.41 -24.39 -16.89
N SER A 351 -14.23 -25.12 -15.79
CA SER A 351 -14.16 -26.59 -15.79
C SER A 351 -15.48 -27.22 -16.23
N ILE A 352 -16.61 -26.72 -15.74
CA ILE A 352 -17.95 -27.17 -16.16
C ILE A 352 -18.14 -26.89 -17.66
N MET A 353 -17.78 -25.69 -18.11
CA MET A 353 -17.88 -25.34 -19.53
C MET A 353 -17.02 -26.26 -20.40
N PHE A 354 -15.76 -26.51 -20.01
CA PHE A 354 -14.86 -27.45 -20.68
C PHE A 354 -15.46 -28.86 -20.73
N TYR A 355 -15.97 -29.36 -19.61
CA TYR A 355 -16.63 -30.66 -19.53
C TYR A 355 -17.83 -30.77 -20.47
N LEU A 356 -18.71 -29.75 -20.50
CA LEU A 356 -19.86 -29.70 -21.39
C LEU A 356 -19.43 -29.67 -22.87
N VAL A 357 -18.35 -28.96 -23.21
CA VAL A 357 -17.81 -28.91 -24.58
C VAL A 357 -17.24 -30.27 -24.99
N VAL A 358 -16.50 -30.95 -24.09
CA VAL A 358 -15.94 -32.29 -24.36
C VAL A 358 -17.03 -33.36 -24.46
N LYS A 359 -18.09 -33.26 -23.65
CA LYS A 359 -19.22 -34.21 -23.67
C LYS A 359 -20.22 -33.99 -24.79
N LYS A 360 -20.27 -32.81 -25.42
CA LYS A 360 -21.18 -32.58 -26.55
C LYS A 360 -20.86 -33.60 -27.65
N PRO A 361 -21.83 -34.46 -28.06
CA PRO A 361 -21.61 -35.37 -29.17
C PRO A 361 -21.31 -34.51 -30.41
N SER A 362 -20.23 -34.85 -31.12
CA SER A 362 -19.98 -34.27 -32.43
C SER A 362 -21.23 -34.51 -33.28
N LYS A 363 -21.73 -33.46 -33.93
CA LYS A 363 -22.54 -33.67 -35.12
C LYS A 363 -21.56 -34.29 -36.11
N ASP A 364 -21.52 -35.62 -36.18
CA ASP A 364 -20.80 -36.31 -37.24
C ASP A 364 -21.46 -35.88 -38.54
N VAL A 365 -20.93 -34.83 -39.15
CA VAL A 365 -21.38 -34.38 -40.45
C VAL A 365 -20.80 -35.39 -41.43
N THR A 366 -21.60 -36.41 -41.74
CA THR A 366 -21.33 -37.29 -42.86
C THR A 366 -21.42 -36.45 -44.13
N ARG A 367 -20.30 -35.82 -44.51
CA ARG A 367 -20.23 -35.05 -45.74
C ARG A 367 -20.12 -36.05 -46.88
N ARG A 368 -21.13 -36.10 -47.76
CA ARG A 368 -21.01 -36.81 -49.04
C ARG A 368 -19.99 -36.04 -49.87
N VAL A 369 -18.84 -36.65 -50.14
CA VAL A 369 -17.81 -36.06 -50.99
C VAL A 369 -17.68 -36.97 -52.21
N ARG A 370 -17.77 -36.39 -53.41
CA ARG A 370 -17.40 -37.09 -54.64
C ARG A 370 -15.94 -36.76 -54.92
N LYS A 371 -15.07 -37.77 -54.94
CA LYS A 371 -13.65 -37.61 -55.25
C LYS A 371 -13.46 -37.65 -56.77
N ASN A 372 -12.58 -36.79 -57.29
CA ASN A 372 -12.11 -36.85 -58.67
C ASN A 372 -10.80 -37.62 -58.71
N TYR A 373 -10.74 -38.68 -59.50
CA TYR A 373 -9.55 -39.51 -59.67
C TYR A 373 -8.78 -39.18 -60.96
N SER A 374 -9.33 -38.33 -61.82
CA SER A 374 -8.73 -37.84 -63.05
C SER A 374 -8.81 -36.32 -63.09
N TRP A 375 -7.68 -35.67 -63.36
CA TRP A 375 -7.55 -34.24 -63.63
C TRP A 375 -7.02 -34.06 -65.04
#